data_AF-A0A662PSK2-F1
#
_entry.id   AF-A0A662PSK2-F1
#
_cell.length_a   1.000
_cell.length_b   1.000
_cell.length_c   1.000
_cell.angle_alpha   90.00
_cell.angle_beta   90.00
_cell.angle_gamma   90.00
#
_symmetry.space_group_name_H-M   'P 1'
#
loop_
_entity.id
_entity.type
_entity.pdbx_description
1 polymer ?
#
loop_
_entity_poly.entity_id
_entity_poly.type
_entity_poly.pdbx_seq_one_letter_code
_entity_poly.pdbx_strand_id
1 'polypeptide(L)'
;MSRPSNKDNKKEEKRMQVEILDYTRNWKEIIREAITTSDRKLSDETIDNLLDLVIENDYSSVLEHISVTMRIKSISIALSRELLEHRIGVSHTGRSTRYNEERDFHYYVPKELPSWAYNKFLRLIERIQKFYDEMVSNGIPKEKARYILPLATHTEYVVTMNMRSLRHFLSLRLCARASPEIRDLAEMIKKEVSVIFPFVKKFGCRGENMGVCPENDVRPNSCQKKKIPSSKDMKRRSLIWNRLSGE
;
A
#
# COMPACT_ATOMS: atom_id res chain seq x y z
N MET A 1 -5.43 39.53 13.64
CA MET A 1 -6.22 38.86 14.71
C MET A 1 -5.66 37.47 14.92
N SER A 2 -5.00 37.30 16.06
CA SER A 2 -4.20 36.14 16.44
C SER A 2 -5.08 34.93 16.69
N ARG A 3 -4.67 33.75 16.20
CA ARG A 3 -5.32 32.47 16.48
C ARG A 3 -5.38 32.25 18.00
N PRO A 4 -6.55 31.92 18.58
CA PRO A 4 -6.59 31.56 20.00
C PRO A 4 -5.83 30.25 20.20
N SER A 5 -4.88 30.27 21.13
CA SER A 5 -4.15 29.11 21.61
C SER A 5 -5.08 28.25 22.46
N ASN A 6 -5.72 27.25 21.85
CA ASN A 6 -6.44 26.23 22.59
C ASN A 6 -5.43 25.15 23.05
N LYS A 7 -4.82 25.39 24.22
CA LYS A 7 -4.19 24.34 25.03
C LYS A 7 -5.35 23.63 25.74
N ASP A 8 -5.75 22.46 25.25
CA ASP A 8 -6.39 21.36 26.01
C ASP A 8 -6.80 20.23 25.02
N ASN A 9 -6.23 19.03 25.22
CA ASN A 9 -6.52 17.77 24.52
C ASN A 9 -6.28 17.66 23.00
N LYS A 10 -5.08 18.02 22.52
CA LYS A 10 -4.58 17.40 21.28
C LYS A 10 -4.09 15.99 21.61
N LYS A 11 -4.95 14.97 21.42
CA LYS A 11 -4.46 13.60 21.19
C LYS A 11 -3.32 13.71 20.18
N GLU A 12 -2.12 13.28 20.55
CA GLU A 12 -1.01 13.20 19.61
C GLU A 12 -1.50 12.46 18.36
N GLU A 13 -1.37 13.13 17.22
CA GLU A 13 -1.80 12.61 15.94
C GLU A 13 -0.88 11.44 15.59
N LYS A 14 -1.27 10.22 16.00
CA LYS A 14 -0.51 9.01 15.69
C LYS A 14 -0.44 8.85 14.18
N ARG A 15 0.75 9.08 13.62
CA ARG A 15 1.02 8.95 12.20
C ARG A 15 1.13 7.48 11.80
N MET A 16 0.84 7.20 10.54
CA MET A 16 1.10 5.91 9.89
C MET A 16 2.56 5.52 10.07
N GLN A 17 2.81 4.24 10.36
CA GLN A 17 4.16 3.68 10.52
C GLN A 17 4.24 2.31 9.87
N VAL A 18 5.41 2.02 9.28
CA VAL A 18 5.76 0.71 8.72
C VAL A 18 7.08 0.29 9.36
N GLU A 19 7.07 -0.81 10.10
CA GLU A 19 8.24 -1.39 10.76
C GLU A 19 8.55 -2.74 10.11
N ILE A 20 9.79 -2.97 9.66
CA ILE A 20 10.18 -4.29 9.17
C ILE A 20 10.42 -5.21 10.38
N LEU A 21 9.74 -6.36 10.41
CA LEU A 21 9.88 -7.36 11.46
C LEU A 21 10.86 -8.48 11.07
N ASP A 22 10.77 -8.98 9.84
CA ASP A 22 11.63 -10.03 9.31
C ASP A 22 11.65 -10.02 7.78
N TYR A 23 12.66 -10.67 7.18
CA TYR A 23 12.80 -10.80 5.73
C TYR A 23 13.75 -11.93 5.35
N THR A 24 13.67 -12.39 4.10
CA THR A 24 14.60 -13.37 3.53
C THR A 24 16.04 -12.81 3.46
N ARG A 25 16.92 -13.24 4.37
CA ARG A 25 18.29 -12.67 4.50
C ARG A 25 19.20 -13.03 3.33
N ASN A 26 19.17 -14.28 2.89
CA ASN A 26 19.95 -14.83 1.78
C ASN A 26 19.24 -14.70 0.42
N TRP A 27 18.51 -13.59 0.22
CA TRP A 27 17.69 -13.40 -0.97
C TRP A 27 18.50 -13.37 -2.26
N LYS A 28 19.76 -12.90 -2.22
CA LYS A 28 20.64 -12.84 -3.40
C LYS A 28 21.00 -14.23 -3.88
N GLU A 29 21.33 -15.11 -2.95
CA GLU A 29 21.65 -16.51 -3.20
C GLU A 29 20.44 -17.25 -3.74
N ILE A 30 19.26 -17.02 -3.15
CA ILE A 30 18.00 -17.61 -3.61
C ILE A 30 17.65 -17.17 -5.04
N ILE A 31 17.76 -15.87 -5.37
CA ILE A 31 17.52 -15.39 -6.73
C ILE A 31 18.48 -16.06 -7.71
N ARG A 32 19.78 -16.09 -7.38
CA ARG A 32 20.79 -16.69 -8.24
C ARG A 32 20.42 -18.14 -8.52
N GLU A 33 20.19 -18.93 -7.48
CA GLU A 33 19.86 -20.36 -7.61
C GLU A 33 18.58 -20.58 -8.42
N ALA A 34 17.54 -19.80 -8.17
CA ALA A 34 16.27 -19.91 -8.89
C ALA A 34 16.42 -19.61 -10.39
N ILE A 35 17.21 -18.59 -10.75
CA ILE A 35 17.46 -18.24 -12.15
C ILE A 35 18.38 -19.29 -12.81
N THR A 36 19.47 -19.68 -12.15
CA THR A 36 20.44 -20.63 -12.72
C THR A 36 19.89 -22.05 -12.83
N THR A 37 18.89 -22.40 -12.02
CA THR A 37 18.11 -23.64 -12.20
C THR A 37 17.42 -23.67 -13.55
N SER A 38 16.95 -22.51 -14.04
CA SER A 38 16.29 -22.39 -15.34
C SER A 38 17.29 -22.20 -16.49
N ASP A 39 18.33 -21.39 -16.29
CA ASP A 39 19.42 -21.18 -17.26
C ASP A 39 20.78 -21.08 -16.58
N ARG A 40 21.55 -22.18 -16.66
CA ARG A 40 22.88 -22.29 -16.04
C ARG A 40 23.91 -21.32 -16.60
N LYS A 41 23.71 -20.78 -17.82
CA LYS A 41 24.68 -19.85 -18.43
C LYS A 41 24.73 -18.50 -17.71
N LEU A 42 23.71 -18.20 -16.91
CA LEU A 42 23.60 -16.96 -16.14
C LEU A 42 24.29 -17.05 -14.76
N SER A 43 25.06 -18.11 -14.49
CA SER A 43 25.73 -18.31 -13.18
C SER A 43 26.71 -17.20 -12.82
N ASP A 44 27.38 -16.66 -13.83
CA ASP A 44 28.48 -15.71 -13.66
C ASP A 44 27.98 -14.25 -13.73
N GLU A 45 26.69 -14.05 -13.99
CA GLU A 45 26.07 -12.72 -14.06
C GLU A 45 25.99 -12.05 -12.67
N THR A 46 26.02 -10.71 -12.70
CA THR A 46 25.83 -9.92 -11.49
C THR A 46 24.38 -10.00 -11.01
N ILE A 47 24.17 -9.92 -9.69
CA ILE A 47 22.81 -9.98 -9.14
C ILE A 47 21.91 -8.85 -9.66
N ASP A 48 22.49 -7.68 -9.95
CA ASP A 48 21.74 -6.54 -10.47
C ASP A 48 21.29 -6.79 -11.92
N ASN A 49 22.15 -7.36 -12.78
CA ASN A 49 21.78 -7.77 -14.14
C ASN A 49 20.68 -8.84 -14.13
N LEU A 50 20.80 -9.83 -13.24
CA LEU A 50 19.80 -10.88 -13.06
C LEU A 50 18.43 -10.30 -12.63
N LEU A 51 18.45 -9.34 -11.71
CA LEU A 51 17.25 -8.64 -11.26
C LEU A 51 16.63 -7.79 -12.37
N ASP A 52 17.44 -7.10 -13.17
CA ASP A 52 16.95 -6.33 -14.32
C ASP A 52 16.29 -7.23 -15.35
N LEU A 53 16.94 -8.34 -15.70
CA LEU A 53 16.37 -9.37 -16.58
C LEU A 53 15.00 -9.84 -16.07
N VAL A 54 14.89 -10.17 -14.77
CA VAL A 54 13.64 -10.63 -14.15
C VAL A 54 12.54 -9.57 -14.17
N ILE A 55 12.88 -8.32 -13.86
CA ILE A 55 11.91 -7.22 -13.73
C ILE A 55 11.41 -6.76 -15.11
N GLU A 56 12.31 -6.64 -16.08
CA GLU A 56 12.01 -6.16 -17.44
C GLU A 56 11.22 -7.18 -18.25
N ASN A 57 11.54 -8.47 -18.12
CA ASN A 57 10.86 -9.55 -18.85
C ASN A 57 9.67 -10.16 -18.09
N ASP A 58 9.32 -9.61 -16.93
CA ASP A 58 8.25 -10.10 -16.06
C ASP A 58 8.38 -11.58 -15.64
N TYR A 59 9.61 -12.06 -15.42
CA TYR A 59 9.91 -13.39 -14.87
C TYR A 59 9.66 -13.44 -13.35
N SER A 60 8.50 -12.96 -12.94
CA SER A 60 8.19 -12.59 -11.57
C SER A 60 7.98 -13.77 -10.62
N SER A 61 7.92 -15.02 -11.10
CA SER A 61 7.88 -16.21 -10.25
C SER A 61 9.12 -16.33 -9.36
N VAL A 62 10.30 -15.93 -9.86
CA VAL A 62 11.55 -15.91 -9.08
C VAL A 62 11.42 -15.04 -7.82
N LEU A 63 10.65 -13.96 -7.91
CA LEU A 63 10.43 -13.01 -6.80
C LEU A 63 9.53 -13.59 -5.69
N GLU A 64 8.83 -14.70 -5.93
CA GLU A 64 7.97 -15.32 -4.91
C GLU A 64 8.76 -15.97 -3.77
N HIS A 65 10.02 -16.33 -4.01
CA HIS A 65 10.89 -16.93 -3.00
C HIS A 65 11.40 -15.95 -1.94
N ILE A 66 11.20 -14.65 -2.17
CA ILE A 66 11.64 -13.58 -1.27
C ILE A 66 10.42 -13.03 -0.56
N SER A 67 10.46 -12.99 0.77
CA SER A 67 9.38 -12.45 1.59
C SER A 67 9.89 -11.38 2.55
N VAL A 68 8.96 -10.50 2.93
CA VAL A 68 9.14 -9.47 3.95
C VAL A 68 7.92 -9.46 4.85
N THR A 69 8.16 -9.42 6.17
CA THR A 69 7.13 -9.29 7.20
C THR A 69 7.25 -7.92 7.83
N MET A 70 6.13 -7.21 7.92
CA MET A 70 6.07 -5.82 8.35
C MET A 70 4.97 -5.65 9.37
N ARG A 71 5.14 -4.71 10.30
CA ARG A 71 4.07 -4.18 11.14
C ARG A 71 3.64 -2.82 10.61
N ILE A 72 2.37 -2.69 10.30
CA ILE A 72 1.73 -1.47 9.80
C ILE A 72 0.84 -0.94 10.92
N LYS A 73 1.07 0.29 11.38
CA LYS A 73 0.32 0.92 12.48
C LYS A 73 -0.36 2.20 12.03
N SER A 74 -1.39 2.60 12.78
CA SER A 74 -2.09 3.87 12.62
C SER A 74 -2.68 4.06 11.22
N ILE A 75 -3.27 3.00 10.67
CA ILE A 75 -4.04 3.05 9.42
C ILE A 75 -5.53 2.98 9.74
N SER A 76 -6.38 3.60 8.93
CA SER A 76 -7.82 3.49 9.12
C SER A 76 -8.35 2.08 8.84
N ILE A 77 -9.47 1.71 9.45
CA ILE A 77 -10.23 0.51 9.08
C ILE A 77 -10.71 0.59 7.61
N ALA A 78 -10.97 1.80 7.09
CA ALA A 78 -11.30 1.98 5.68
C ALA A 78 -10.16 1.51 4.76
N LEU A 79 -8.93 1.97 5.03
CA LEU A 79 -7.74 1.56 4.29
C LEU A 79 -7.47 0.07 4.46
N SER A 80 -7.63 -0.48 5.68
CA SER A 80 -7.34 -1.90 5.91
C SER A 80 -8.18 -2.80 5.00
N ARG A 81 -9.44 -2.45 4.73
CA ARG A 81 -10.28 -3.21 3.77
C ARG A 81 -9.66 -3.26 2.38
N GLU A 82 -9.13 -2.13 1.87
CA GLU A 82 -8.43 -2.12 0.58
C GLU A 82 -7.12 -2.92 0.59
N LEU A 83 -6.40 -2.92 1.72
CA LEU A 83 -5.18 -3.70 1.92
C LEU A 83 -5.48 -5.21 1.94
N LEU A 84 -6.59 -5.63 2.55
CA LEU A 84 -6.95 -7.04 2.71
C LEU A 84 -7.47 -7.70 1.42
N GLU A 85 -7.81 -6.92 0.39
CA GLU A 85 -8.15 -7.46 -0.95
C GLU A 85 -6.96 -8.10 -1.67
N HIS A 86 -5.72 -7.85 -1.20
CA HIS A 86 -4.51 -8.47 -1.74
C HIS A 86 -4.30 -9.85 -1.11
N ARG A 87 -4.75 -10.90 -1.82
CA ARG A 87 -4.85 -12.27 -1.29
C ARG A 87 -3.63 -13.14 -1.55
N ILE A 88 -3.03 -13.03 -2.73
CA ILE A 88 -2.02 -13.98 -3.20
C ILE A 88 -0.66 -13.60 -2.65
N GLY A 89 0.07 -14.55 -2.06
CA GLY A 89 1.40 -14.31 -1.49
C GLY A 89 1.41 -13.28 -0.36
N VAL A 90 0.27 -13.10 0.31
CA VAL A 90 0.08 -12.19 1.44
C VAL A 90 -0.55 -12.93 2.61
N SER A 91 0.06 -12.79 3.79
CA SER A 91 -0.50 -13.25 5.06
C SER A 91 -0.67 -12.04 5.97
N HIS A 92 -1.72 -12.00 6.77
CA HIS A 92 -1.97 -10.87 7.65
C HIS A 92 -2.62 -11.28 8.98
N THR A 93 -2.28 -10.55 10.03
CA THR A 93 -2.91 -10.63 11.35
C THR A 93 -3.25 -9.22 11.81
N GLY A 94 -4.53 -8.95 12.00
CA GLY A 94 -5.02 -7.63 12.42
C GLY A 94 -5.26 -7.55 13.92
N ARG A 95 -5.11 -6.34 14.47
CA ARG A 95 -5.61 -6.02 15.81
C ARG A 95 -7.12 -6.24 15.87
N SER A 96 -7.57 -7.01 16.85
CA SER A 96 -8.99 -7.33 17.03
C SER A 96 -9.64 -6.42 18.07
N THR A 97 -10.69 -5.72 17.66
CA THR A 97 -11.58 -4.93 18.53
C THR A 97 -12.53 -5.80 19.38
N ARG A 98 -12.47 -7.13 19.25
CA ARG A 98 -13.21 -8.06 20.14
C ARG A 98 -12.48 -8.24 21.47
N TYR A 99 -11.15 -8.27 21.41
CA TYR A 99 -10.28 -8.53 22.56
C TYR A 99 -9.73 -7.23 23.14
N ASN A 100 -9.47 -6.25 22.28
CA ASN A 100 -8.95 -4.96 22.70
C ASN A 100 -10.07 -3.98 23.04
N GLU A 101 -9.80 -3.15 24.04
CA GLU A 101 -10.65 -2.02 24.38
C GLU A 101 -10.25 -0.80 23.58
N GLU A 102 -11.26 -0.10 23.05
CA GLU A 102 -11.08 1.11 22.25
C GLU A 102 -11.56 2.33 23.05
N ARG A 103 -11.32 2.31 24.37
CA ARG A 103 -11.35 3.53 25.19
C ARG A 103 -10.27 4.45 24.62
N ASP A 104 -10.70 5.64 24.22
CA ASP A 104 -9.83 6.64 23.62
C ASP A 104 -9.23 6.29 22.25
N PHE A 105 -10.02 5.69 21.35
CA PHE A 105 -9.53 5.28 20.03
C PHE A 105 -8.93 6.45 19.23
N HIS A 106 -7.89 6.15 18.44
CA HIS A 106 -7.31 7.06 17.46
C HIS A 106 -8.02 6.91 16.12
N TYR A 107 -7.92 7.92 15.26
CA TYR A 107 -8.64 7.93 13.99
C TYR A 107 -7.90 8.72 12.92
N TYR A 108 -8.14 8.33 11.67
CA TYR A 108 -7.68 9.01 10.48
C TYR A 108 -8.64 10.14 10.12
N VAL A 109 -8.09 11.31 9.79
CA VAL A 109 -8.86 12.41 9.21
C VAL A 109 -8.58 12.46 7.70
N PRO A 110 -9.60 12.31 6.84
CA PRO A 110 -9.44 12.47 5.41
C PRO A 110 -8.78 13.81 5.05
N LYS A 111 -7.80 13.77 4.15
CA LYS A 111 -7.18 14.97 3.59
C LYS A 111 -8.23 15.84 2.87
N GLU A 112 -7.97 17.14 2.83
CA GLU A 112 -8.73 18.11 2.01
C GLU A 112 -10.22 18.27 2.38
N LEU A 113 -10.61 17.96 3.62
CA LEU A 113 -11.95 18.27 4.10
C LEU A 113 -12.17 19.80 4.20
N PRO A 114 -13.31 20.34 3.71
CA PRO A 114 -13.65 21.74 3.95
C PRO A 114 -13.85 21.97 5.44
N SER A 115 -13.56 23.19 5.93
CA SER A 115 -13.53 23.48 7.37
C SER A 115 -14.82 23.14 8.11
N TRP A 116 -15.99 23.30 7.47
CA TRP A 116 -17.27 22.94 8.07
C TRP A 116 -17.39 21.42 8.32
N ALA A 117 -16.90 20.60 7.39
CA ALA A 117 -16.96 19.15 7.46
C ALA A 117 -15.94 18.61 8.46
N TYR A 118 -14.72 19.15 8.43
CA TYR A 118 -13.67 18.85 9.41
C TYR A 118 -14.17 19.07 10.85
N ASN A 119 -14.75 20.24 11.13
CA ASN A 119 -15.26 20.56 12.47
C ASN A 119 -16.43 19.66 12.90
N LYS A 120 -17.35 19.32 11.99
CA LYS A 120 -18.44 18.38 12.28
C LYS A 120 -17.92 16.95 12.51
N PHE A 121 -16.92 16.53 11.74
CA PHE A 121 -16.27 15.24 11.87
C PHE A 121 -15.66 15.08 13.27
N LEU A 122 -14.84 16.03 13.73
CA LEU A 122 -14.23 15.97 15.06
C LEU A 122 -15.25 15.87 16.19
N ARG A 123 -16.32 16.69 16.14
CA ARG A 123 -17.41 16.62 17.13
C ARG A 123 -18.15 15.29 17.11
N LEU A 124 -18.35 14.71 15.92
CA LEU A 124 -19.00 13.40 15.80
C LEU A 124 -18.13 12.29 16.41
N ILE A 125 -16.82 12.30 16.15
CA ILE A 125 -15.88 11.36 16.74
C ILE A 125 -15.92 11.42 18.27
N GLU A 126 -15.90 12.63 18.85
CA GLU A 126 -15.99 12.81 20.30
C GLU A 126 -17.30 12.23 20.88
N ARG A 127 -18.43 12.44 20.19
CA ARG A 127 -19.72 11.86 20.60
C ARG A 127 -19.72 10.34 20.53
N ILE A 128 -19.11 9.77 19.48
CA ILE A 128 -18.98 8.31 19.35
C ILE A 128 -18.11 7.75 20.46
N GLN A 129 -17.00 8.39 20.81
CA GLN A 129 -16.13 7.97 21.92
C GLN A 129 -16.91 7.94 23.24
N LYS A 130 -17.60 9.03 23.57
CA LYS A 130 -18.42 9.12 24.80
C LYS A 130 -19.47 8.02 24.86
N PHE A 131 -20.15 7.76 23.75
CA PHE A 131 -21.16 6.70 23.70
C PHE A 131 -20.55 5.29 23.78
N TYR A 132 -19.39 5.05 23.16
CA TYR A 132 -18.66 3.78 23.30
C TYR A 132 -18.28 3.52 24.76
N ASP A 133 -17.72 4.53 25.43
CA ASP A 133 -17.30 4.43 26.83
C ASP A 133 -18.48 4.20 27.77
N GLU A 134 -19.62 4.84 27.50
CA GLU A 134 -20.89 4.61 28.21
C GLU A 134 -21.37 3.16 28.02
N MET A 135 -21.42 2.65 26.79
CA MET A 135 -21.84 1.27 26.52
C MET A 135 -20.98 0.27 27.30
N VAL A 136 -19.66 0.40 27.20
CA VAL A 136 -18.72 -0.52 27.87
C VAL A 136 -18.82 -0.39 29.40
N SER A 137 -18.94 0.82 29.93
CA SER A 137 -19.05 1.04 31.39
C SER A 137 -20.38 0.54 31.97
N ASN A 138 -21.44 0.45 31.15
CA ASN A 138 -22.72 -0.18 31.54
C ASN A 138 -22.76 -1.70 31.23
N GLY A 139 -21.60 -2.35 31.04
CA GLY A 139 -21.51 -3.80 30.92
C GLY A 139 -21.82 -4.37 29.52
N ILE A 140 -21.98 -3.53 28.49
CA ILE A 140 -22.11 -4.03 27.12
C ILE A 140 -20.76 -4.61 26.66
N PRO A 141 -20.73 -5.87 26.18
CA PRO A 141 -19.49 -6.48 25.69
C PRO A 141 -18.86 -5.67 24.54
N LYS A 142 -17.51 -5.59 24.53
CA LYS A 142 -16.71 -4.86 23.52
C LYS A 142 -17.06 -5.27 22.09
N GLU A 143 -17.32 -6.56 21.87
CA GLU A 143 -17.75 -7.11 20.58
C GLU A 143 -19.07 -6.53 20.05
N LYS A 144 -19.97 -6.08 20.94
CA LYS A 144 -21.20 -5.37 20.58
C LYS A 144 -20.99 -3.86 20.52
N ALA A 145 -20.27 -3.27 21.49
CA ALA A 145 -20.01 -1.84 21.53
C ALA A 145 -19.25 -1.34 20.29
N ARG A 146 -18.32 -2.13 19.75
CA ARG A 146 -17.50 -1.74 18.59
C ARG A 146 -18.28 -1.39 17.31
N TYR A 147 -19.55 -1.78 17.17
CA TYR A 147 -20.33 -1.53 15.95
C TYR A 147 -20.60 -0.05 15.68
N ILE A 148 -20.43 0.81 16.69
CA ILE A 148 -20.53 2.27 16.50
C ILE A 148 -19.20 2.91 16.07
N LEU A 149 -18.08 2.17 16.12
CA LEU A 149 -16.77 2.70 15.76
C LEU A 149 -16.73 3.02 14.26
N PRO A 150 -16.31 4.23 13.87
CA PRO A 150 -16.28 4.64 12.48
C PRO A 150 -15.16 3.91 11.71
N LEU A 151 -15.29 3.85 10.39
CA LEU A 151 -14.21 3.33 9.52
C LEU A 151 -12.91 4.15 9.61
N ALA A 152 -13.00 5.37 10.12
CA ALA A 152 -11.86 6.22 10.40
C ALA A 152 -11.01 5.72 11.59
N THR A 153 -11.52 4.85 12.46
CA THR A 153 -10.77 4.34 13.61
C THR A 153 -9.47 3.68 13.15
N HIS A 154 -8.38 3.97 13.85
CA HIS A 154 -7.08 3.38 13.58
C HIS A 154 -7.04 1.91 13.96
N THR A 155 -6.29 1.15 13.19
CA THR A 155 -5.96 -0.24 13.43
C THR A 155 -4.51 -0.49 13.04
N GLU A 156 -4.04 -1.70 13.30
CA GLU A 156 -2.71 -2.17 12.98
C GLU A 156 -2.76 -3.61 12.47
N TYR A 157 -1.83 -3.94 11.59
CA TYR A 157 -1.69 -5.26 11.02
C TYR A 157 -0.22 -5.67 11.00
N VAL A 158 0.05 -6.93 11.28
CA VAL A 158 1.26 -7.59 10.80
C VAL A 158 0.93 -8.17 9.44
N VAL A 159 1.77 -7.88 8.45
CA VAL A 159 1.59 -8.33 7.06
C VAL A 159 2.89 -8.92 6.54
N THR A 160 2.82 -10.15 6.04
CA THR A 160 3.89 -10.78 5.27
C THR A 160 3.51 -10.74 3.80
N MET A 161 4.43 -10.29 2.94
CA MET A 161 4.25 -10.33 1.48
C MET A 161 5.47 -10.97 0.83
N ASN A 162 5.26 -11.82 -0.18
CA ASN A 162 6.33 -12.14 -1.11
C ASN A 162 6.58 -10.98 -2.09
N MET A 163 7.74 -10.98 -2.75
CA MET A 163 8.19 -9.83 -3.53
C MET A 163 7.41 -9.66 -4.85
N ARG A 164 6.85 -10.75 -5.42
CA ARG A 164 5.91 -10.68 -6.55
C ARG A 164 4.62 -9.97 -6.15
N SER A 165 4.05 -10.34 -5.01
CA SER A 165 2.85 -9.74 -4.46
C SER A 165 3.06 -8.29 -4.04
N LEU A 166 4.23 -7.97 -3.48
CA LEU A 166 4.60 -6.59 -3.20
C LEU A 166 4.69 -5.75 -4.49
N ARG A 167 5.34 -6.25 -5.54
CA ARG A 167 5.38 -5.57 -6.86
C ARG A 167 3.97 -5.33 -7.39
N HIS A 168 3.08 -6.31 -7.27
CA HIS A 168 1.67 -6.17 -7.67
C HIS A 168 0.94 -5.12 -6.82
N PHE A 169 1.06 -5.18 -5.49
CA PHE A 169 0.49 -4.20 -4.56
C PHE A 169 0.90 -2.78 -4.92
N LEU A 170 2.21 -2.53 -5.09
CA LEU A 170 2.73 -1.22 -5.48
C LEU A 170 2.22 -0.80 -6.86
N SER A 171 2.11 -1.73 -7.81
CA SER A 171 1.59 -1.44 -9.15
C SER A 171 0.17 -0.86 -9.13
N LEU A 172 -0.66 -1.31 -8.19
CA LEU A 172 -2.02 -0.85 -7.99
C LEU A 172 -2.09 0.41 -7.13
N ARG A 173 -1.34 0.43 -6.03
CA ARG A 173 -1.54 1.42 -4.95
C ARG A 173 -0.68 2.66 -5.07
N LEU A 174 0.36 2.64 -5.89
CA LEU A 174 1.07 3.86 -6.34
C LEU A 174 0.34 4.60 -7.47
N CYS A 175 -0.78 4.06 -7.98
CA CYS A 175 -1.58 4.74 -8.98
C CYS A 175 -2.22 6.02 -8.40
N ALA A 176 -2.27 7.09 -9.19
CA ALA A 176 -2.91 8.34 -8.78
C ALA A 176 -4.43 8.23 -8.54
N ARG A 177 -5.05 7.12 -8.95
CA ARG A 177 -6.46 6.78 -8.75
C ARG A 177 -6.73 6.03 -7.44
N ALA A 178 -5.68 5.48 -6.81
CA ALA A 178 -5.83 4.85 -5.50
C ALA A 178 -6.21 5.88 -4.44
N SER A 179 -6.87 5.44 -3.36
CA SER A 179 -7.21 6.34 -2.27
C SER A 179 -5.94 6.99 -1.69
N PRO A 180 -6.00 8.27 -1.24
CA PRO A 180 -4.80 8.95 -0.78
C PRO A 180 -4.08 8.22 0.35
N GLU A 181 -4.83 7.64 1.29
CA GLU A 181 -4.26 6.95 2.45
C GLU A 181 -3.52 5.66 2.05
N ILE A 182 -4.09 4.81 1.17
CA ILE A 182 -3.39 3.58 0.74
C ILE A 182 -2.19 3.87 -0.15
N ARG A 183 -2.23 4.99 -0.89
CA ARG A 183 -1.08 5.45 -1.66
C ARG A 183 0.05 5.90 -0.75
N ASP A 184 -0.24 6.66 0.31
CA ASP A 184 0.74 7.02 1.33
C ASP A 184 1.35 5.74 1.95
N LEU A 185 0.53 4.73 2.28
CA LEU A 185 1.02 3.45 2.77
C LEU A 185 1.93 2.75 1.75
N ALA A 186 1.55 2.73 0.49
CA ALA A 186 2.36 2.11 -0.57
C ALA A 186 3.71 2.80 -0.76
N GLU A 187 3.75 4.12 -0.70
CA GLU A 187 4.99 4.90 -0.74
C GLU A 187 5.88 4.61 0.47
N MET A 188 5.30 4.54 1.67
CA MET A 188 6.02 4.18 2.90
C MET A 188 6.58 2.75 2.83
N ILE A 189 5.77 1.76 2.46
CA ILE A 189 6.24 0.38 2.28
C ILE A 189 7.37 0.33 1.26
N LYS A 190 7.21 0.97 0.09
CA LYS A 190 8.27 1.01 -0.93
C LYS A 190 9.56 1.58 -0.35
N LYS A 191 9.48 2.68 0.40
CA LYS A 191 10.63 3.33 1.03
C LYS A 191 11.34 2.38 2.00
N GLU A 192 10.62 1.85 2.99
CA GLU A 192 11.22 1.00 4.04
C GLU A 192 11.77 -0.31 3.47
N VAL A 193 11.04 -0.98 2.57
CA VAL A 193 11.49 -2.23 1.95
C VAL A 193 12.69 -2.00 1.03
N SER A 194 12.79 -0.84 0.38
CA SER A 194 13.93 -0.52 -0.51
C SER A 194 15.26 -0.33 0.20
N VAL A 195 15.25 -0.15 1.53
CA VAL A 195 16.47 -0.12 2.34
C VAL A 195 17.13 -1.51 2.37
N ILE A 196 16.31 -2.57 2.42
CA ILE A 196 16.76 -3.96 2.51
C ILE A 196 16.91 -4.59 1.11
N PHE A 197 15.98 -4.26 0.21
CA PHE A 197 15.93 -4.77 -1.15
C PHE A 197 16.03 -3.60 -2.15
N PRO A 198 17.24 -3.14 -2.51
CA PRO A 198 17.42 -1.93 -3.32
C PRO A 198 16.68 -1.95 -4.66
N PHE A 199 16.50 -3.12 -5.28
CA PHE A 199 15.78 -3.27 -6.55
C PHE A 199 14.29 -2.90 -6.46
N VAL A 200 13.69 -2.88 -5.28
CA VAL A 200 12.30 -2.42 -5.07
C VAL A 200 12.10 -0.96 -5.48
N LYS A 201 13.17 -0.15 -5.53
CA LYS A 201 13.13 1.21 -6.09
C LYS A 201 12.61 1.24 -7.53
N LYS A 202 12.90 0.18 -8.31
CA LYS A 202 12.48 -0.01 -9.71
C LYS A 202 10.98 -0.30 -9.84
N PHE A 203 10.29 -0.72 -8.78
CA PHE A 203 8.85 -0.99 -8.83
C PHE A 203 8.05 0.31 -8.87
N GLY A 204 7.23 0.48 -9.90
CA GLY A 204 6.32 1.62 -10.07
C GLY A 204 4.85 1.21 -10.10
N CYS A 205 3.99 2.14 -10.51
CA CYS A 205 2.60 1.82 -10.82
C CYS A 205 2.50 0.94 -12.09
N ARG A 206 1.34 0.35 -12.37
CA ARG A 206 1.13 -0.47 -13.60
C ARG A 206 1.62 0.21 -14.88
N GLY A 207 1.31 1.50 -15.04
CA GLY A 207 1.73 2.26 -16.21
C GLY A 207 3.24 2.41 -16.35
N GLU A 208 3.95 2.58 -15.23
CA GLU A 208 5.42 2.66 -15.22
C GLU A 208 6.04 1.30 -15.51
N ASN A 209 5.56 0.25 -14.84
CA ASN A 209 6.11 -1.10 -14.99
C ASN A 209 5.95 -1.64 -16.42
N MET A 210 4.84 -1.30 -17.10
CA MET A 210 4.56 -1.79 -18.45
C MET A 210 5.08 -0.86 -19.56
N GLY A 211 5.51 0.37 -19.24
CA GLY A 211 5.77 1.41 -20.24
C GLY A 211 4.53 1.83 -21.06
N VAL A 212 3.33 1.37 -20.68
CA VAL A 212 2.03 1.67 -21.27
C VAL A 212 1.01 1.80 -20.15
N CYS A 213 0.23 2.88 -20.11
CA CYS A 213 -0.77 3.07 -19.06
C CYS A 213 -2.12 2.47 -19.50
N PRO A 214 -2.61 1.39 -18.83
CA PRO A 214 -3.89 0.78 -19.17
C PRO A 214 -5.09 1.66 -18.78
N GLU A 215 -4.88 2.65 -17.91
CA GLU A 215 -5.93 3.51 -17.36
C GLU A 215 -5.86 4.94 -17.91
N ASN A 216 -5.21 5.16 -19.07
CA ASN A 216 -5.05 6.50 -19.65
C ASN A 216 -6.37 7.23 -19.90
N ASP A 217 -7.41 6.52 -20.35
CA ASP A 217 -8.74 7.09 -20.63
C ASP A 217 -9.42 7.64 -19.37
N VAL A 218 -9.02 7.15 -18.19
CA VAL A 218 -9.60 7.52 -16.88
C VAL A 218 -8.54 8.10 -15.94
N ARG A 219 -7.44 8.59 -16.50
CA ARG A 219 -6.30 9.11 -15.77
C ARG A 219 -6.63 10.48 -15.17
N PRO A 220 -6.46 10.68 -13.84
CA PRO A 220 -6.76 11.95 -13.21
C PRO A 220 -5.69 12.99 -13.54
N ASN A 221 -6.07 14.27 -13.54
CA ASN A 221 -5.16 15.41 -13.75
C ASN A 221 -4.04 15.48 -12.68
N SER A 222 -4.26 14.89 -11.50
CA SER A 222 -3.27 14.79 -10.43
C SER A 222 -2.13 13.80 -10.72
N CYS A 223 -2.22 13.01 -11.79
CA CYS A 223 -1.19 12.02 -12.13
C CYS A 223 0.06 12.69 -12.75
N GLN A 224 1.10 12.86 -11.94
CA GLN A 224 2.36 13.53 -12.31
C GLN A 224 3.29 12.75 -13.26
N LYS A 225 2.95 11.51 -13.64
CA LYS A 225 3.81 10.70 -14.52
C LYS A 225 3.87 11.29 -15.93
N LYS A 226 4.92 11.01 -16.72
CA LYS A 226 4.93 11.44 -18.14
C LYS A 226 3.74 10.84 -18.90
N LYS A 227 3.40 11.38 -20.07
CA LYS A 227 2.34 10.82 -20.92
C LYS A 227 2.87 9.51 -21.53
N ILE A 228 2.68 8.42 -20.78
CA ILE A 228 2.97 7.07 -21.22
C ILE A 228 1.93 6.71 -22.30
N PRO A 229 2.30 6.08 -23.43
CA PRO A 229 1.34 5.66 -24.45
C PRO A 229 0.17 4.86 -23.85
N SER A 230 -1.03 4.95 -24.42
CA SER A 230 -2.10 4.01 -24.10
C SER A 230 -1.91 2.70 -24.86
N SER A 231 -2.57 1.63 -24.41
CA SER A 231 -2.61 0.36 -25.15
C SER A 231 -3.24 0.52 -26.54
N LYS A 232 -4.15 1.48 -26.72
CA LYS A 232 -4.73 1.84 -28.02
C LYS A 232 -3.70 2.55 -28.92
N ASP A 233 -2.89 3.45 -28.37
CA ASP A 233 -1.83 4.15 -29.11
C ASP A 233 -0.75 3.18 -29.60
N MET A 234 -0.37 2.20 -28.76
CA MET A 234 0.57 1.13 -29.11
C MET A 234 0.01 0.26 -30.25
N LYS A 235 -1.25 -0.19 -30.16
CA LYS A 235 -1.90 -0.97 -31.23
C LYS A 235 -1.97 -0.18 -32.55
N ARG A 236 -2.29 1.12 -32.49
CA ARG A 236 -2.33 1.98 -33.68
C ARG A 236 -0.96 2.13 -34.32
N ARG A 237 0.10 2.28 -33.52
CA ARG A 237 1.49 2.35 -34.00
C ARG A 237 1.96 1.03 -34.62
N SER A 238 1.62 -0.11 -34.01
CA SER A 238 1.90 -1.43 -34.58
C SER A 238 1.17 -1.66 -35.91
N LEU A 239 -0.11 -1.29 -36.01
CA LEU A 239 -0.85 -1.35 -37.28
C LEU A 239 -0.25 -0.48 -38.38
N ILE A 240 0.22 0.72 -38.02
CA ILE A 240 0.92 1.62 -38.96
C ILE A 240 2.26 1.00 -39.36
N TRP A 241 3.00 0.42 -38.42
CA TRP A 241 4.28 -0.23 -38.70
C TRP A 241 4.09 -1.44 -39.63
N ASN A 242 3.18 -2.37 -39.34
CA ASN A 242 2.90 -3.52 -40.21
C ASN A 242 2.52 -3.07 -41.64
N ARG A 243 1.71 -2.01 -41.76
CA ARG A 243 1.32 -1.42 -43.06
C ARG A 243 2.49 -0.78 -43.81
N LEU A 244 3.51 -0.28 -43.11
CA LEU A 244 4.73 0.30 -43.70
C LEU A 244 5.81 -0.76 -43.97
N SER A 245 5.83 -1.85 -43.19
CA SER A 245 6.78 -2.97 -43.30
C SER A 245 6.39 -3.99 -44.38
N GLY A 246 5.16 -3.92 -44.91
CA GLY A 246 4.69 -4.82 -45.96
C GLY A 246 4.33 -6.23 -45.49
N GLU A 247 3.99 -6.39 -44.21
CA GLU A 247 3.34 -7.60 -43.67
C GLU A 247 1.80 -7.50 -43.72
#